data_AF-A0A6B3HWA7-F1
#
_entry.id   AF-A0A6B3HWA7-F1
#
_cell.length_a   1.000
_cell.length_b   1.000
_cell.length_c   1.000
_cell.angle_alpha   90.00
_cell.angle_beta   90.00
_cell.angle_gamma   90.00
#
_symmetry.space_group_name_H-M   'P 1'
#
loop_
_entity.id
_entity.type
_entity.pdbx_description
1 polymer ?
#
loop_
_entity_poly.entity_id
_entity_poly.type
_entity_poly.pdbx_seq_one_letter_code
_entity_poly.pdbx_strand_id
1 'polypeptide(L)'
;AVWSPTGKAAVVYRVVGGVSLASGDPIGDPEAWPGAIEPWLAEAREHGWIPAVMGASEEAGTVYARHGMDALELGDEAIVETADFTLDGRAMRG
;
A
#
# COMPACT_ATOMS: atom_id res chain seq x y z
N ALA A 1 0.49 -5.30 12.21
CA ALA A 1 -0.14 -5.75 10.95
C ALA A 1 -1.51 -6.30 11.29
N VAL A 2 -2.51 -6.01 10.47
CA VAL A 2 -3.87 -6.50 10.63
C VAL A 2 -4.17 -7.45 9.47
N TRP A 3 -4.66 -8.64 9.80
CA TRP A 3 -4.92 -9.71 8.84
C TRP A 3 -6.38 -9.73 8.42
N SER A 4 -6.65 -10.16 7.19
CA SER A 4 -8.01 -10.52 6.78
C SER A 4 -8.50 -11.74 7.57
N PRO A 5 -9.82 -11.91 7.78
CA PRO A 5 -10.38 -13.06 8.48
C PRO A 5 -9.97 -14.42 7.86
N THR A 6 -9.71 -14.44 6.55
CA THR A 6 -9.27 -15.63 5.82
C THR A 6 -7.77 -15.90 5.98
N GLY A 7 -6.99 -14.96 6.54
CA GLY A 7 -5.53 -15.03 6.64
C GLY A 7 -4.81 -14.88 5.31
N LYS A 8 -5.52 -14.57 4.22
CA LYS A 8 -4.96 -14.48 2.86
C LYS A 8 -4.37 -13.11 2.53
N ALA A 9 -4.63 -12.10 3.34
CA ALA A 9 -4.09 -10.75 3.15
C ALA A 9 -3.80 -10.07 4.50
N ALA A 10 -2.91 -9.07 4.50
CA ALA A 10 -2.63 -8.26 5.67
C ALA A 10 -2.20 -6.82 5.32
N VAL A 11 -2.68 -5.85 6.10
CA VAL A 11 -2.15 -4.48 6.09
C VAL A 11 -0.99 -4.39 7.07
N VAL A 12 0.20 -4.06 6.57
CA VAL A 12 1.39 -3.82 7.39
C VAL A 12 1.53 -2.32 7.64
N TYR A 13 1.50 -1.93 8.90
CA TYR A 13 1.53 -0.52 9.29
C TYR A 13 2.32 -0.31 10.59
N ARG A 14 2.66 0.95 10.86
CA ARG A 14 3.21 1.41 12.14
C ARG A 14 2.50 2.69 12.57
N VAL A 15 2.30 2.85 13.88
CA VAL A 15 1.82 4.11 14.44
C VAL A 15 2.97 5.08 14.67
N VAL A 16 2.91 6.27 14.08
CA VAL A 16 3.89 7.36 14.26
C VAL A 16 3.14 8.67 14.45
N GLY A 17 3.33 9.35 15.58
CA GLY A 17 2.73 10.68 15.82
C GLY A 17 1.19 10.72 15.74
N GLY A 18 0.50 9.63 16.07
CA GLY A 18 -0.96 9.52 15.95
C GLY A 18 -1.46 9.13 14.55
N VAL A 19 -0.56 8.83 13.61
CA VAL A 19 -0.89 8.31 12.29
C VAL A 19 -0.65 6.80 12.26
N SER A 20 -1.65 6.01 11.88
CA SER A 20 -1.50 4.59 11.55
C SER A 20 -1.06 4.51 10.08
N LEU A 21 0.25 4.46 9.86
CA LEU A 21 0.85 4.57 8.53
C LEU A 21 1.16 3.18 7.95
N ALA A 22 0.43 2.79 6.92
CA ALA A 22 0.68 1.58 6.14
C ALA A 22 1.80 1.79 5.11
N SER A 23 2.60 0.75 4.91
CA SER A 23 3.72 0.73 3.96
C SER A 23 3.26 0.06 2.66
N GLY A 24 2.64 0.83 1.78
CA GLY A 24 2.14 0.39 0.48
C GLY A 24 0.90 -0.50 0.58
N ASP A 25 0.80 -1.39 -0.38
CA ASP A 25 -0.34 -2.28 -0.59
C ASP A 25 -0.50 -3.29 0.56
N PRO A 26 -1.73 -3.79 0.80
CA PRO A 26 -1.89 -4.99 1.60
C PRO A 26 -1.09 -6.15 0.96
N ILE A 27 -0.40 -6.93 1.79
CA ILE A 27 0.32 -8.11 1.31
C ILE A 27 -0.67 -9.26 1.16
N GLY A 28 -0.58 -10.02 0.07
CA GLY A 28 -1.35 -11.25 -0.15
C GLY A 28 -2.38 -11.13 -1.27
N ASP A 29 -3.42 -11.96 -1.21
CA ASP A 29 -4.46 -12.09 -2.25
C ASP A 29 -5.30 -10.79 -2.39
N PRO A 30 -5.30 -10.11 -3.57
CA PRO A 30 -6.08 -8.89 -3.79
C PRO A 30 -7.57 -9.03 -3.50
N GLU A 31 -8.16 -10.20 -3.73
CA GLU A 31 -9.57 -10.45 -3.40
C GLU A 31 -9.83 -10.41 -1.89
N ALA A 32 -8.81 -10.67 -1.07
CA ALA A 32 -8.89 -10.64 0.39
C ALA A 32 -8.48 -9.29 1.00
N TRP A 33 -7.99 -8.33 0.21
CA TRP A 33 -7.57 -7.01 0.70
C TRP A 33 -8.66 -6.24 1.46
N PRO A 34 -9.93 -6.15 0.98
CA PRO A 34 -10.99 -5.47 1.73
C PRO A 34 -11.14 -6.01 3.15
N GLY A 35 -11.02 -7.33 3.31
CA GLY A 35 -11.10 -7.99 4.61
C GLY A 35 -9.96 -7.66 5.57
N ALA A 36 -8.81 -7.17 5.08
CA ALA A 36 -7.72 -6.67 5.92
C ALA A 36 -7.81 -5.14 6.14
N ILE A 37 -8.31 -4.40 5.16
CA ILE A 37 -8.43 -2.93 5.21
C ILE A 37 -9.50 -2.50 6.22
N GLU A 38 -10.69 -3.09 6.17
CA GLU A 38 -11.79 -2.76 7.09
C GLU A 38 -11.41 -2.86 8.58
N PRO A 39 -10.87 -3.98 9.08
CA PRO A 39 -10.47 -4.07 10.48
C PRO A 39 -9.31 -3.14 10.84
N TRP A 40 -8.40 -2.84 9.90
CA TRP A 40 -7.32 -1.88 10.13
C TRP A 40 -7.86 -0.45 10.30
N LEU A 41 -8.81 -0.04 9.47
CA LEU A 41 -9.48 1.26 9.61
C LEU A 41 -10.31 1.34 10.90
N ALA A 42 -10.95 0.23 11.30
CA ALA A 42 -11.67 0.15 12.57
C ALA A 42 -10.74 0.31 13.78
N GLU A 43 -9.58 -0.35 13.77
CA GLU A 43 -8.54 -0.21 14.80
C GLU A 43 -8.01 1.23 14.87
N ALA A 44 -7.69 1.84 13.73
CA ALA A 44 -7.26 3.24 13.69
C ALA A 44 -8.32 4.17 14.32
N ARG A 45 -9.60 3.94 14.00
CA ARG A 45 -10.72 4.70 14.59
C ARG A 45 -10.84 4.49 16.09
N GLU A 46 -10.73 3.26 16.58
CA GLU A 46 -10.83 2.93 18.01
C GLU A 46 -9.76 3.65 18.83
N HIS A 47 -8.54 3.74 18.29
CA HIS A 47 -7.42 4.40 18.95
C HIS A 47 -7.33 5.91 18.66
N GLY A 48 -8.22 6.47 17.83
CA GLY A 48 -8.18 7.88 17.43
C GLY A 48 -6.98 8.23 16.55
N TRP A 49 -6.42 7.25 15.83
CA TRP A 49 -5.33 7.45 14.88
C TRP A 49 -5.86 7.81 13.50
N ILE A 50 -5.11 8.63 12.78
CA ILE A 50 -5.39 8.95 11.38
C ILE A 50 -4.78 7.85 10.51
N PRO A 51 -5.56 7.08 9.72
CA PRO A 51 -5.00 6.11 8.79
C PRO A 51 -4.39 6.83 7.59
N ALA A 52 -3.22 6.35 7.14
CA ALA A 52 -2.56 6.82 5.93
C ALA A 52 -1.82 5.67 5.27
N VAL A 53 -1.64 5.74 3.95
CA VAL A 53 -0.86 4.76 3.18
C VAL A 53 0.21 5.52 2.40
N MET A 54 1.44 5.03 2.41
CA MET A 54 2.54 5.58 1.62
C MET A 54 3.00 4.54 0.61
N GLY A 55 3.10 4.92 -0.66
CA GLY A 55 3.55 4.03 -1.73
C GLY A 55 2.54 2.96 -2.10
N ALA A 56 1.24 3.27 -2.07
CA ALA A 56 0.23 2.39 -2.64
C ALA A 56 0.35 2.39 -4.17
N SER A 57 0.21 1.21 -4.77
CA SER A 57 0.00 1.04 -6.21
C SER A 57 -1.35 1.63 -6.63
N GLU A 58 -1.57 1.79 -7.94
CA GLU A 58 -2.87 2.22 -8.48
C GLU A 58 -4.01 1.23 -8.14
N GLU A 59 -3.71 -0.07 -8.15
CA GLU A 59 -4.67 -1.12 -7.82
C GLU A 59 -5.11 -0.99 -6.36
N ALA A 60 -4.15 -0.97 -5.43
CA ALA A 60 -4.46 -0.81 -4.01
C ALA A 60 -5.08 0.56 -3.72
N GLY A 61 -4.61 1.62 -4.37
CA GLY A 61 -5.19 2.96 -4.28
C GLY A 61 -6.69 2.97 -4.61
N THR A 62 -7.09 2.25 -5.66
CA THR A 62 -8.51 2.07 -6.01
C THR A 62 -9.29 1.33 -4.92
N VAL A 63 -8.69 0.31 -4.30
CA VAL A 63 -9.34 -0.42 -3.19
C VAL A 63 -9.44 0.46 -1.95
N TYR A 64 -8.36 1.13 -1.52
CA TYR A 64 -8.38 2.09 -0.41
C TYR A 64 -9.42 3.19 -0.61
N ALA A 65 -9.57 3.70 -1.84
CA ALA A 65 -10.58 4.71 -2.16
C ALA A 65 -12.01 4.23 -1.93
N ARG A 66 -12.31 2.96 -2.24
CA ARG A 66 -13.63 2.35 -1.94
C ARG A 66 -13.91 2.23 -0.44
N HIS A 67 -12.86 2.24 0.39
CA HIS A 67 -12.96 2.25 1.85
C HIS A 67 -12.88 3.66 2.46
N GLY A 68 -13.04 4.72 1.65
CA GLY A 68 -13.19 6.09 2.13
C GLY A 68 -11.88 6.85 2.35
N MET A 69 -10.77 6.36 1.79
CA MET A 69 -9.52 7.11 1.71
C MET A 69 -9.48 7.93 0.41
N ASP A 70 -8.70 9.01 0.38
CA ASP A 70 -8.40 9.74 -0.85
C ASP A 70 -7.01 9.35 -1.35
N ALA A 71 -6.87 9.15 -2.66
CA ALA A 71 -5.59 8.87 -3.30
C ALA A 71 -4.97 10.18 -3.80
N LEU A 72 -3.67 10.35 -3.52
CA LEU A 72 -2.86 11.45 -4.04
C LEU A 72 -1.65 10.86 -4.78
N GLU A 73 -1.39 11.35 -5.98
CA GLU A 73 -0.21 10.96 -6.76
C GLU A 73 1.06 11.44 -6.04
N LEU A 74 1.91 10.49 -5.64
CA LEU A 74 3.19 10.77 -4.99
C LEU A 74 4.32 10.95 -6.02
N GLY A 75 4.26 10.16 -7.09
CA GLY A 75 5.26 10.08 -8.17
C GLY A 75 5.30 8.68 -8.75
N ASP A 76 6.16 8.49 -9.76
CA ASP A 76 6.29 7.23 -10.47
C ASP A 76 7.43 6.38 -9.93
N GLU A 77 7.18 5.08 -9.78
CA GLU A 77 8.24 4.12 -9.51
C GLU A 77 8.97 3.77 -10.83
N ALA A 78 10.30 3.88 -10.82
CA ALA A 78 11.11 3.46 -11.95
C ALA A 78 11.30 1.93 -11.92
N ILE A 79 10.50 1.21 -12.69
CA ILE A 79 10.61 -0.24 -12.83
C ILE A 79 11.59 -0.61 -13.96
N VAL A 80 12.52 -1.52 -13.67
CA VAL A 80 13.48 -2.06 -14.64
C VAL A 80 13.16 -3.52 -14.93
N GLU A 81 12.80 -3.81 -16.18
CA GLU A 81 12.57 -5.16 -16.65
C GLU A 81 13.89 -5.92 -16.81
N THR A 82 14.25 -6.70 -15.79
CA THR A 82 15.57 -7.34 -15.70
C THR A 82 15.84 -8.38 -16.79
N ALA A 83 14.79 -8.93 -17.40
CA ALA A 83 14.92 -9.91 -18.47
C ALA A 83 15.54 -9.33 -19.75
N ASP A 84 15.22 -8.06 -20.04
CA ASP A 84 15.65 -7.35 -21.26
C ASP A 84 16.72 -6.30 -20.97
N PHE A 85 17.01 -6.03 -19.70
CA PHE A 85 18.00 -5.03 -19.29
C PHE A 85 19.43 -5.52 -19.55
N THR A 86 20.24 -4.67 -20.18
CA THR A 86 21.68 -4.88 -20.35
C THR A 86 22.47 -3.64 -19.94
N LEU A 87 23.68 -3.86 -19.42
CA LEU A 87 24.67 -2.81 -19.18
C LEU A 87 25.41 -2.40 -20.47
N ASP A 88 25.27 -3.18 -21.54
CA ASP A 88 25.84 -2.88 -22.85
C ASP A 88 25.08 -1.73 -23.52
N GLY A 89 25.77 -0.62 -23.80
CA GLY A 89 25.16 0.55 -24.41
C GLY A 89 25.96 1.82 -24.14
N ARG A 90 25.48 2.96 -24.65
CA ARG A 90 26.05 4.26 -24.25
C ARG A 90 25.58 4.59 -22.83
N ALA A 91 26.48 5.14 -22.02
CA ALA A 91 26.10 5.72 -20.73
C ALA A 91 24.95 6.72 -20.90
N MET A 92 23.94 6.64 -20.03
CA MET A 92 22.86 7.62 -19.93
C MET A 92 23.47 9.02 -19.84
N ARG A 93 23.18 9.87 -20.84
CA ARG A 93 23.45 11.30 -20.73
C ARG A 93 22.26 11.92 -20.00
N GLY A 94 22.52 12.44 -18.81
CA GLY A 94 21.57 13.28 -18.08
C GLY A 94 21.29 14.59 -18.78
#